data_AF-A0A1Y3MYJ2-F1
#
_entry.id   AF-A0A1Y3MYJ2-F1
#
_cell.length_a   1.000
_cell.length_b   1.000
_cell.length_c   1.000
_cell.angle_alpha   90.00
_cell.angle_beta   90.00
_cell.angle_gamma   90.00
#
_symmetry.space_group_name_H-M   'P 1'
#
loop_
_entity.id
_entity.type
_entity.pdbx_description
1 polymer ?
#
loop_
_entity_poly.entity_id
_entity_poly.type
_entity_poly.pdbx_seq_one_letter_code
_entity_poly.pdbx_strand_id
1 'polypeptide(L)'
;MLKYTLFLIIAISLFVLNVNALSKTIKKDDILSMESQSCKEDSDCMNHGNFCSSDRCIESFYCQGNDCIIPDENAQYVNLVSDNSFYDQKPQGMIIEACSVEVNKKGNCATRLCDTNSDCFSNLCMNRTCIINENLPLLVCSNEGNDKKFSCGKIELEKCEKNEECFYGTCNEDKTCNDKFPTKIDEAVTSVLLKYILIGVAILVVIIVLIVFLVKRCRKH
;
A
#
# COMPACT_ATOMS: atom_id res chain seq x y z
N MET A 1 -31.87 -43.85 -17.51
CA MET A 1 -30.49 -43.37 -17.37
C MET A 1 -30.29 -41.95 -17.89
N LEU A 2 -30.74 -41.60 -19.11
CA LEU A 2 -30.54 -40.25 -19.71
C LEU A 2 -31.02 -39.04 -18.85
N LYS A 3 -32.10 -39.18 -18.08
CA LYS A 3 -32.64 -38.11 -17.24
C LYS A 3 -31.72 -37.73 -16.06
N TYR A 4 -31.01 -38.71 -15.49
CA TYR A 4 -30.11 -38.46 -14.35
C TYR A 4 -28.80 -37.83 -14.79
N THR A 5 -28.30 -38.19 -15.97
CA THR A 5 -27.09 -37.59 -16.56
C THR A 5 -27.30 -36.11 -16.88
N LEU A 6 -28.47 -35.73 -17.42
CA LEU A 6 -28.80 -34.33 -17.70
C LEU A 6 -28.89 -33.50 -16.41
N PHE A 7 -29.50 -34.06 -15.36
CA PHE A 7 -29.62 -33.39 -14.07
C PHE A 7 -28.25 -33.16 -13.40
N LEU A 8 -27.34 -34.14 -13.52
CA LEU A 8 -25.98 -34.04 -13.00
C LEU A 8 -25.17 -32.95 -13.72
N ILE A 9 -25.30 -32.84 -15.06
CA ILE A 9 -24.62 -31.80 -15.85
C ILE A 9 -25.13 -30.41 -15.50
N ILE A 10 -26.45 -30.26 -15.29
CA ILE A 10 -27.05 -28.98 -14.86
C ILE A 10 -26.60 -28.62 -13.43
N ALA A 11 -26.54 -29.59 -12.52
CA ALA A 11 -26.06 -29.36 -11.16
C ALA A 11 -24.57 -28.98 -11.13
N ILE A 12 -23.72 -29.64 -11.92
CA ILE A 12 -22.29 -29.30 -12.03
C ILE A 12 -22.10 -27.92 -12.67
N SER A 13 -22.86 -27.57 -13.71
CA SER A 13 -22.75 -26.23 -14.32
C SER A 13 -23.26 -25.14 -13.37
N LEU A 14 -24.34 -25.34 -12.63
CA LEU A 14 -24.79 -24.43 -11.58
C LEU A 14 -23.79 -24.35 -10.41
N PHE A 15 -23.14 -25.46 -10.05
CA PHE A 15 -22.09 -25.47 -9.03
C PHE A 15 -20.88 -24.66 -9.50
N VAL A 16 -20.37 -24.89 -10.71
CA VAL A 16 -19.27 -24.14 -11.34
C VAL A 16 -19.60 -22.64 -11.46
N LEU A 17 -20.86 -22.29 -11.71
CA LEU A 17 -21.30 -20.89 -11.74
C LEU A 17 -21.36 -20.23 -10.35
N ASN A 18 -21.51 -21.00 -9.27
CA ASN A 18 -21.54 -20.48 -7.90
C ASN A 18 -20.17 -20.43 -7.21
N VAL A 19 -19.16 -21.19 -7.66
CA VAL A 19 -17.82 -21.16 -7.03
C VAL A 19 -16.99 -19.94 -7.44
N ASN A 20 -17.43 -19.21 -8.46
CA ASN A 20 -16.84 -17.91 -8.78
C ASN A 20 -17.50 -16.88 -7.86
N ALA A 21 -17.01 -16.79 -6.63
CA ALA A 21 -17.21 -15.60 -5.79
C ALA A 21 -16.62 -14.41 -6.57
N LEU A 22 -17.46 -13.78 -7.40
CA LEU A 22 -17.09 -12.65 -8.21
C LEU A 22 -16.91 -11.50 -7.23
N SER A 23 -15.68 -11.03 -7.05
CA SER A 23 -15.43 -9.80 -6.30
C SER A 23 -16.30 -8.69 -6.90
N LYS A 24 -16.88 -7.85 -6.03
CA LYS A 24 -17.75 -6.78 -6.50
C LYS A 24 -16.91 -5.80 -7.32
N THR A 25 -17.22 -5.71 -8.61
CA THR A 25 -16.50 -4.84 -9.54
C THR A 25 -17.16 -3.47 -9.64
N ILE A 26 -16.35 -2.45 -9.90
CA ILE A 26 -16.76 -1.05 -10.07
C ILE A 26 -15.86 -0.38 -11.11
N LYS A 27 -16.35 0.62 -11.84
CA LYS A 27 -15.52 1.35 -12.80
C LYS A 27 -14.72 2.45 -12.12
N LYS A 28 -13.49 2.68 -12.62
CA LYS A 28 -12.63 3.75 -12.11
C LYS A 28 -13.28 5.13 -12.27
N ASP A 29 -13.92 5.37 -13.41
CA ASP A 29 -14.60 6.65 -13.67
C ASP A 29 -15.75 6.89 -12.68
N ASP A 30 -16.45 5.83 -12.26
CA ASP A 30 -17.48 5.91 -11.23
C ASP A 30 -16.84 6.31 -9.88
N ILE A 31 -15.74 5.65 -9.48
CA ILE A 31 -15.00 5.97 -8.23
C ILE A 31 -14.55 7.43 -8.21
N LEU A 32 -14.01 7.94 -9.32
CA LEU A 32 -13.54 9.33 -9.42
C LEU A 32 -14.69 10.36 -9.28
N SER A 33 -15.93 9.94 -9.52
CA SER A 33 -17.13 10.76 -9.35
C SER A 33 -17.80 10.60 -7.98
N MET A 34 -17.35 9.64 -7.15
CA MET A 34 -17.92 9.39 -5.83
C MET A 34 -17.56 10.50 -4.84
N GLU A 35 -18.50 10.77 -3.95
CA GLU A 35 -18.27 11.59 -2.77
C GLU A 35 -18.02 10.67 -1.57
N SER A 36 -17.04 11.03 -0.76
CA SER A 36 -16.72 10.31 0.47
C SER A 36 -17.89 10.34 1.46
N GLN A 37 -18.26 9.17 1.97
CA GLN A 37 -19.28 9.05 3.01
C GLN A 37 -18.81 9.74 4.31
N SER A 38 -19.69 10.49 4.97
CA SER A 38 -19.41 11.02 6.31
C SER A 38 -19.58 9.95 7.39
N CYS A 39 -18.79 10.06 8.47
CA CYS A 39 -18.84 9.14 9.61
C CYS A 39 -18.53 9.87 10.91
N LYS A 40 -18.81 9.22 12.04
CA LYS A 40 -18.34 9.59 13.39
C LYS A 40 -17.47 8.51 13.99
N GLU A 41 -17.73 7.27 13.61
CA GLU A 41 -16.99 6.07 14.04
C GLU A 41 -16.86 5.08 12.88
N ASP A 42 -15.96 4.12 13.01
CA ASP A 42 -15.66 3.15 11.95
C ASP A 42 -16.88 2.34 11.52
N SER A 43 -17.82 2.08 12.44
CA SER A 43 -19.06 1.36 12.14
C SER A 43 -20.00 2.10 11.19
N ASP A 44 -19.83 3.41 10.98
CA ASP A 44 -20.61 4.13 9.97
C ASP A 44 -20.18 3.77 8.54
N CYS A 45 -18.96 3.26 8.34
CA CYS A 45 -18.34 3.02 7.04
C CYS A 45 -18.70 1.66 6.41
N MET A 46 -19.98 1.31 6.38
CA MET A 46 -20.45 -0.06 6.08
C MET A 46 -20.34 -0.51 4.61
N ASN A 47 -20.03 0.37 3.65
CA ASN A 47 -20.11 0.03 2.23
C ASN A 47 -18.76 -0.26 1.57
N HIS A 48 -17.76 0.61 1.75
CA HIS A 48 -16.44 0.48 1.10
C HIS A 48 -15.27 1.05 1.95
N GLY A 49 -15.54 1.47 3.19
CA GLY A 49 -14.56 2.16 4.03
C GLY A 49 -13.90 1.27 5.07
N ASN A 50 -12.59 1.41 5.21
CA ASN A 50 -11.80 0.64 6.17
C ASN A 50 -11.88 1.24 7.58
N PHE A 51 -11.93 2.58 7.68
CA PHE A 51 -11.99 3.31 8.96
C PHE A 51 -12.49 4.74 8.76
N CYS A 52 -12.99 5.33 9.83
CA CYS A 52 -13.43 6.71 9.91
C CYS A 52 -12.24 7.62 10.28
N SER A 53 -11.99 8.65 9.47
CA SER A 53 -10.94 9.64 9.75
C SER A 53 -11.38 11.03 9.35
N SER A 54 -11.34 11.98 10.29
CA SER A 54 -11.77 13.38 10.08
C SER A 54 -13.23 13.49 9.58
N ASP A 55 -14.15 12.80 10.26
CA ASP A 55 -15.59 12.75 9.98
C ASP A 55 -15.97 12.19 8.59
N ARG A 56 -15.10 11.37 8.00
CA ARG A 56 -15.31 10.73 6.69
C ARG A 56 -14.70 9.33 6.61
N CYS A 57 -15.33 8.47 5.83
CA CYS A 57 -14.87 7.12 5.57
C CYS A 57 -13.70 7.16 4.59
N ILE A 58 -12.59 6.52 4.96
CA ILE A 58 -11.46 6.30 4.07
C ILE A 58 -11.68 4.99 3.33
N GLU A 59 -11.75 5.09 2.01
CA GLU A 59 -12.10 4.00 1.11
C GLU A 59 -10.95 3.82 0.12
N SER A 60 -10.62 2.57 -0.18
CA SER A 60 -9.57 2.22 -1.13
C SER A 60 -10.07 1.17 -2.10
N PHE A 61 -9.84 1.37 -3.38
CA PHE A 61 -10.22 0.47 -4.46
C PHE A 61 -8.96 0.11 -5.25
N TYR A 62 -8.86 -1.12 -5.72
CA TYR A 62 -7.75 -1.57 -6.54
C TYR A 62 -8.21 -1.76 -7.97
N CYS A 63 -7.51 -1.14 -8.92
CA CYS A 63 -7.93 -1.07 -10.30
C CYS A 63 -6.89 -1.64 -11.24
N GLN A 64 -7.39 -2.25 -12.30
CA GLN A 64 -6.63 -2.65 -13.46
C GLN A 64 -7.27 -1.99 -14.69
N GLY A 65 -6.65 -0.91 -15.18
CA GLY A 65 -7.22 -0.09 -16.26
C GLY A 65 -8.46 0.72 -15.82
N ASN A 66 -9.66 0.31 -16.26
CA ASN A 66 -10.94 0.91 -15.85
C ASN A 66 -11.78 -0.03 -14.96
N ASP A 67 -11.33 -1.26 -14.76
CA ASP A 67 -12.01 -2.25 -13.92
C ASP A 67 -11.38 -2.25 -12.53
N CYS A 68 -12.19 -2.06 -11.50
CA CYS A 68 -11.74 -2.00 -10.12
C CYS A 68 -12.49 -3.01 -9.27
N ILE A 69 -11.85 -3.42 -8.18
CA ILE A 69 -12.40 -4.30 -7.17
C ILE A 69 -12.46 -3.57 -5.83
N ILE A 70 -13.50 -3.89 -5.08
CA ILE A 70 -13.65 -3.46 -3.69
C ILE A 70 -12.93 -4.48 -2.81
N PRO A 71 -12.03 -4.05 -1.92
CA PRO A 71 -11.37 -4.96 -0.99
C PRO A 71 -12.41 -5.61 -0.07
N ASP A 72 -12.38 -6.94 0.02
CA ASP A 72 -13.26 -7.73 0.88
C ASP A 72 -12.55 -9.01 1.34
N GLU A 73 -13.27 -9.94 1.96
CA GLU A 73 -12.71 -11.24 2.38
C GLU A 73 -12.14 -12.08 1.21
N ASN A 74 -12.56 -11.80 -0.03
CA ASN A 74 -12.14 -12.51 -1.24
C ASN A 74 -11.12 -11.72 -2.09
N ALA A 75 -10.78 -10.49 -1.69
CA ALA A 75 -9.79 -9.66 -2.36
C ALA A 75 -9.15 -8.71 -1.34
N GLN A 76 -7.97 -9.10 -0.85
CA GLN A 76 -7.24 -8.29 0.14
C GLN A 76 -5.91 -7.84 -0.45
N TYR A 77 -5.43 -6.67 -0.05
CA TYR A 77 -4.08 -6.21 -0.32
C TYR A 77 -3.27 -6.36 0.95
N VAL A 78 -2.12 -7.02 0.87
CA VAL A 78 -1.17 -7.11 1.98
C VAL A 78 0.04 -6.25 1.65
N ASN A 79 0.38 -5.32 2.53
CA ASN A 79 1.56 -4.48 2.36
C ASN A 79 2.84 -5.32 2.48
N LEU A 80 3.62 -5.36 1.41
CA LEU A 80 4.79 -6.23 1.23
C LEU A 80 5.97 -5.88 2.14
N VAL A 81 5.99 -4.68 2.71
CA VAL A 81 7.11 -4.18 3.51
C VAL A 81 6.97 -4.56 4.99
N SER A 82 5.78 -4.92 5.45
CA SER A 82 5.46 -4.89 6.88
C SER A 82 5.45 -6.25 7.61
N ASP A 83 5.23 -7.38 6.93
CA ASP A 83 5.04 -8.64 7.66
C ASP A 83 5.43 -9.91 6.87
N ASN A 84 6.53 -10.56 7.28
CA ASN A 84 6.99 -11.82 6.69
C ASN A 84 6.09 -13.02 7.02
N SER A 85 5.16 -12.89 7.97
CA SER A 85 4.34 -14.01 8.44
C SER A 85 3.20 -14.42 7.50
N PHE A 86 2.87 -13.58 6.49
CA PHE A 86 1.79 -13.82 5.55
C PHE A 86 2.20 -14.64 4.30
N TYR A 87 3.51 -14.80 4.06
CA TYR A 87 4.00 -15.44 2.84
C TYR A 87 3.70 -16.94 2.73
N ASP A 88 3.47 -17.63 3.85
CA ASP A 88 3.19 -19.07 3.83
C ASP A 88 1.68 -19.41 3.84
N GLN A 89 0.80 -18.40 3.91
CA GLN A 89 -0.63 -18.65 3.96
C GLN A 89 -1.20 -18.79 2.55
N LYS A 90 -2.00 -19.85 2.36
CA LYS A 90 -2.78 -19.99 1.14
C LYS A 90 -3.80 -18.84 1.09
N PRO A 91 -3.82 -18.02 0.04
CA PRO A 91 -4.69 -16.86 -0.03
C PRO A 91 -6.16 -17.32 0.02
N GLN A 92 -6.95 -16.67 0.86
CA GLN A 92 -8.40 -16.71 0.76
C GLN A 92 -8.78 -15.60 -0.23
N GLY A 93 -8.89 -15.97 -1.51
CA GLY A 93 -9.26 -15.04 -2.58
C GLY A 93 -8.11 -14.48 -3.42
N MET A 94 -8.40 -13.41 -4.14
CA MET A 94 -7.52 -12.78 -5.10
C MET A 94 -6.39 -12.01 -4.41
N ILE A 95 -5.17 -12.19 -4.93
CA ILE A 95 -3.96 -11.52 -4.47
C ILE A 95 -3.81 -10.21 -5.24
N ILE A 96 -3.85 -9.09 -4.53
CA ILE A 96 -3.78 -7.76 -5.14
C ILE A 96 -2.33 -7.29 -5.25
N GLU A 97 -1.49 -7.59 -4.24
CA GLU A 97 -0.08 -7.24 -4.26
C GLU A 97 0.67 -7.91 -5.42
N ALA A 98 1.64 -7.20 -5.99
CA ALA A 98 2.46 -7.71 -7.08
C ALA A 98 3.89 -7.15 -6.99
N CYS A 99 4.86 -8.00 -7.31
CA CYS A 99 6.27 -7.63 -7.38
C CYS A 99 6.68 -7.27 -8.82
N SER A 100 7.63 -6.36 -9.00
CA SER A 100 8.33 -6.26 -10.28
C SER A 100 9.22 -7.49 -10.50
N VAL A 101 9.43 -7.87 -11.76
CA VAL A 101 10.28 -9.02 -12.13
C VAL A 101 11.70 -8.83 -11.60
N GLU A 102 12.22 -7.61 -11.69
CA GLU A 102 13.57 -7.24 -11.32
C GLU A 102 13.79 -7.35 -9.80
N VAL A 103 12.82 -6.92 -8.99
CA VAL A 103 12.90 -6.97 -7.52
C VAL A 103 12.67 -8.40 -7.02
N ASN A 104 11.73 -9.15 -7.62
CA ASN A 104 11.49 -10.56 -7.28
C ASN A 104 12.73 -11.43 -7.55
N LYS A 105 13.42 -11.23 -8.69
CA LYS A 105 14.66 -11.95 -9.01
C LYS A 105 15.79 -11.71 -8.01
N LYS A 106 15.81 -10.56 -7.33
CA LYS A 106 16.77 -10.24 -6.28
C LYS A 106 16.38 -10.82 -4.91
N GLY A 107 15.18 -11.39 -4.78
CA GLY A 107 14.64 -11.89 -3.50
C GLY A 107 14.19 -10.79 -2.54
N ASN A 108 13.99 -9.57 -3.05
CA ASN A 108 13.65 -8.39 -2.22
C ASN A 108 12.15 -8.11 -2.19
N CYS A 109 11.33 -8.96 -2.79
CA CYS A 109 9.88 -8.87 -2.80
C CYS A 109 9.29 -10.27 -2.85
N ALA A 110 8.26 -10.51 -2.05
CA ALA A 110 7.43 -11.69 -2.08
C ALA A 110 5.97 -11.24 -1.98
N THR A 111 5.04 -12.04 -2.48
CA THR A 111 3.60 -11.86 -2.31
C THR A 111 3.06 -13.07 -1.57
N ARG A 112 1.78 -13.08 -1.21
CA ARG A 112 1.10 -14.35 -0.95
C ARG A 112 1.31 -15.32 -2.12
N LEU A 113 1.37 -16.61 -1.80
CA LEU A 113 1.69 -17.64 -2.79
C LEU A 113 0.54 -17.82 -3.79
N CYS A 114 0.84 -17.61 -5.06
CA CYS A 114 -0.06 -17.97 -6.15
C CYS A 114 0.27 -19.36 -6.69
N ASP A 115 -0.75 -20.11 -7.10
CA ASP A 115 -0.61 -21.38 -7.80
C ASP A 115 -0.90 -21.21 -9.30
N THR A 116 -1.75 -20.23 -9.65
CA THR A 116 -2.18 -19.92 -11.02
C THR A 116 -2.20 -18.42 -11.28
N ASN A 117 -2.19 -18.02 -12.56
CA ASN A 117 -2.31 -16.61 -12.94
C ASN A 117 -3.60 -15.96 -12.41
N SER A 118 -4.70 -16.70 -12.36
CA SER A 118 -5.99 -16.20 -11.88
C SER A 118 -6.02 -15.91 -10.38
N ASP A 119 -5.05 -16.39 -9.61
CA ASP A 119 -4.94 -16.05 -8.19
C ASP A 119 -4.45 -14.61 -8.02
N CYS A 120 -3.76 -14.06 -9.03
CA CYS A 120 -3.20 -12.70 -9.01
C CYS A 120 -4.12 -11.73 -9.73
N PHE A 121 -4.36 -10.56 -9.13
CA PHE A 121 -5.10 -9.48 -9.79
C PHE A 121 -4.37 -8.95 -11.03
N SER A 122 -3.04 -9.00 -11.04
CA SER A 122 -2.23 -8.71 -12.22
C SER A 122 -2.37 -9.74 -13.36
N ASN A 123 -3.01 -10.88 -13.07
CA ASN A 123 -3.13 -12.06 -13.93
C ASN A 123 -1.78 -12.69 -14.32
N LEU A 124 -0.75 -12.51 -13.48
CA LEU A 124 0.59 -13.04 -13.70
C LEU A 124 1.15 -13.67 -12.42
N CYS A 125 1.27 -14.99 -12.41
CA CYS A 125 1.92 -15.75 -11.35
C CYS A 125 3.24 -16.34 -11.88
N MET A 126 4.37 -15.99 -11.26
CA MET A 126 5.69 -16.51 -11.64
C MET A 126 6.45 -16.94 -10.39
N ASN A 127 6.91 -18.19 -10.38
CA ASN A 127 7.61 -18.79 -9.23
C ASN A 127 6.85 -18.64 -7.91
N ARG A 128 5.52 -18.81 -7.95
CA ARG A 128 4.59 -18.63 -6.83
C ARG A 128 4.46 -17.20 -6.29
N THR A 129 4.95 -16.21 -7.03
CA THR A 129 4.81 -14.78 -6.70
C THR A 129 3.93 -14.09 -7.74
N CYS A 130 3.02 -13.23 -7.31
CA CYS A 130 2.28 -12.36 -8.23
C CYS A 130 3.18 -11.26 -8.76
N ILE A 131 3.20 -11.09 -10.08
CA ILE A 131 4.11 -10.17 -10.77
C ILE A 131 3.33 -9.07 -11.46
N ILE A 132 3.91 -7.89 -11.49
CA ILE A 132 3.36 -6.72 -12.17
C ILE A 132 3.18 -6.99 -13.66
N ASN A 133 2.05 -6.54 -14.20
CA ASN A 133 1.75 -6.58 -15.62
C ASN A 133 2.01 -5.21 -16.25
N GLU A 134 3.13 -5.03 -16.93
CA GLU A 134 3.52 -3.74 -17.51
C GLU A 134 2.52 -3.19 -18.54
N ASN A 135 1.77 -4.07 -19.21
CA ASN A 135 0.75 -3.66 -20.18
C ASN A 135 -0.52 -3.16 -19.50
N LEU A 136 -0.72 -3.54 -18.24
CA LEU A 136 -1.95 -3.29 -17.51
C LEU A 136 -1.65 -3.04 -16.03
N PRO A 137 -1.10 -1.85 -15.71
CA PRO A 137 -0.64 -1.50 -14.37
C PRO A 137 -1.75 -1.56 -13.34
N LEU A 138 -1.37 -1.94 -12.13
CA LEU A 138 -2.22 -1.89 -10.96
C LEU A 138 -2.24 -0.48 -10.38
N LEU A 139 -3.45 0.01 -10.11
CA LEU A 139 -3.70 1.31 -9.51
C LEU A 139 -4.42 1.11 -8.19
N VAL A 140 -4.19 2.02 -7.25
CA VAL A 140 -5.06 2.21 -6.09
C VAL A 140 -5.77 3.54 -6.27
N CYS A 141 -7.08 3.53 -6.04
CA CYS A 141 -7.92 4.71 -5.98
C CYS A 141 -8.40 4.88 -4.56
N SER A 142 -8.11 6.02 -3.94
CA SER A 142 -8.54 6.29 -2.57
C SER A 142 -8.77 7.78 -2.36
N ASN A 143 -9.57 8.09 -1.35
CA ASN A 143 -9.81 9.43 -0.84
C ASN A 143 -8.92 9.74 0.38
N GLU A 144 -7.92 8.89 0.64
CA GLU A 144 -6.88 9.12 1.63
C GLU A 144 -6.00 10.32 1.22
N GLY A 145 -6.34 11.50 1.73
CA GLY A 145 -5.70 12.76 1.38
C GLY A 145 -6.51 13.96 1.88
N ASN A 146 -5.99 15.19 1.70
CA ASN A 146 -6.67 16.41 2.17
C ASN A 146 -7.90 16.78 1.31
N ASP A 147 -7.93 16.32 0.07
CA ASP A 147 -9.03 16.59 -0.84
C ASP A 147 -10.11 15.52 -0.62
N LYS A 148 -11.37 15.94 -0.44
CA LYS A 148 -12.53 15.04 -0.23
C LYS A 148 -12.87 14.16 -1.44
N LYS A 149 -11.99 14.09 -2.43
CA LYS A 149 -12.19 13.43 -3.73
C LYS A 149 -11.28 12.24 -3.83
N PHE A 150 -11.75 11.22 -4.53
CA PHE A 150 -10.91 10.10 -4.92
C PHE A 150 -9.84 10.55 -5.90
N SER A 151 -8.62 10.10 -5.67
CA SER A 151 -7.51 10.16 -6.61
C SER A 151 -7.04 8.74 -6.87
N CYS A 152 -6.42 8.51 -8.03
CA CYS A 152 -5.87 7.22 -8.40
C CYS A 152 -4.41 7.36 -8.78
N GLY A 153 -3.59 6.39 -8.39
CA GLY A 153 -2.19 6.31 -8.77
C GLY A 153 -1.71 4.87 -8.78
N LYS A 154 -0.54 4.63 -9.36
CA LYS A 154 0.11 3.33 -9.37
C LYS A 154 0.45 2.88 -7.95
N ILE A 155 0.27 1.59 -7.69
CA ILE A 155 0.58 0.96 -6.40
C ILE A 155 2.10 0.83 -6.21
N GLU A 156 2.54 0.31 -5.06
CA GLU A 156 3.95 0.04 -4.79
C GLU A 156 4.57 -0.90 -5.83
N LEU A 157 5.87 -0.71 -6.12
CA LEU A 157 6.70 -1.47 -7.05
C LEU A 157 6.33 -1.35 -8.54
N GLU A 158 5.20 -0.73 -8.88
CA GLU A 158 4.82 -0.42 -10.26
C GLU A 158 5.81 0.54 -10.90
N LYS A 159 6.07 0.36 -12.20
CA LYS A 159 7.01 1.22 -12.94
C LYS A 159 6.47 2.64 -13.06
N CYS A 160 7.32 3.62 -12.82
CA CYS A 160 6.98 5.05 -12.89
C CYS A 160 8.12 5.85 -13.52
N GLU A 161 7.77 6.97 -14.18
CA GLU A 161 8.76 7.95 -14.62
C GLU A 161 8.79 9.18 -13.73
N LYS A 162 7.64 9.52 -13.13
CA LYS A 162 7.45 10.68 -12.28
C LYS A 162 6.68 10.34 -11.01
N ASN A 163 6.88 11.17 -9.99
CA ASN A 163 6.26 11.05 -8.68
C ASN A 163 4.73 11.06 -8.75
N GLU A 164 4.15 11.87 -9.63
CA GLU A 164 2.69 12.04 -9.75
C GLU A 164 1.98 10.79 -10.33
N GLU A 165 2.73 9.84 -10.89
CA GLU A 165 2.17 8.57 -11.34
C GLU A 165 1.89 7.62 -10.18
N CYS A 166 2.58 7.77 -9.06
CA CYS A 166 2.47 6.91 -7.89
C CYS A 166 1.42 7.45 -6.93
N PHE A 167 0.60 6.58 -6.35
CA PHE A 167 -0.46 7.02 -5.44
C PHE A 167 0.09 7.78 -4.21
N TYR A 168 1.15 7.24 -3.60
CA TYR A 168 1.83 7.89 -2.47
C TYR A 168 2.83 8.99 -2.88
N GLY A 169 2.86 9.35 -4.18
CA GLY A 169 3.62 10.50 -4.68
C GLY A 169 5.14 10.32 -4.75
N THR A 170 5.66 9.10 -4.68
CA THR A 170 7.11 8.84 -4.74
C THR A 170 7.46 7.79 -5.80
N CYS A 171 8.21 8.23 -6.81
CA CYS A 171 8.88 7.38 -7.79
C CYS A 171 10.37 7.31 -7.45
N ASN A 172 10.87 6.14 -7.09
CA ASN A 172 12.25 5.97 -6.62
C ASN A 172 13.27 5.99 -7.77
N GLU A 173 14.56 5.95 -7.42
CA GLU A 173 15.67 5.91 -8.38
C GLU A 173 15.62 4.68 -9.30
N ASP A 174 15.07 3.57 -8.80
CA ASP A 174 14.84 2.33 -9.55
C ASP A 174 13.63 2.40 -10.50
N LYS A 175 13.00 3.58 -10.65
CA LYS A 175 11.83 3.81 -11.52
C LYS A 175 10.62 2.98 -11.11
N THR A 176 10.43 2.81 -9.81
CA THR A 176 9.29 2.11 -9.21
C THR A 176 8.63 2.96 -8.13
N CYS A 177 7.31 2.82 -8.01
CA CYS A 177 6.55 3.47 -6.96
C CYS A 177 6.90 2.90 -5.59
N ASN A 178 6.99 3.75 -4.58
CA ASN A 178 7.37 3.36 -3.23
C ASN A 178 6.34 3.91 -2.23
N ASP A 179 5.94 3.06 -1.27
CA ASP A 179 5.06 3.42 -0.14
C ASP A 179 5.82 4.12 1.00
N LYS A 180 6.99 4.71 0.68
CA LYS A 180 7.52 5.76 1.54
C LYS A 180 6.52 6.90 1.50
N PHE A 181 5.60 6.91 2.47
CA PHE A 181 5.06 8.16 3.00
C PHE A 181 6.26 9.10 3.05
N PRO A 182 6.24 10.24 2.34
CA PRO A 182 7.31 11.21 2.51
C PRO A 182 7.31 11.52 3.99
N THR A 183 8.29 10.99 4.72
CA THR A 183 8.48 11.27 6.12
C THR A 183 8.92 12.72 6.16
N LYS A 184 7.97 13.65 6.03
CA LYS A 184 8.16 15.05 6.44
C LYS A 184 8.64 15.10 7.90
N ILE A 185 8.40 14.02 8.65
CA ILE A 185 8.96 13.75 9.96
C ILE A 185 10.49 13.63 9.94
N ASP A 186 11.12 12.99 8.94
CA ASP A 186 12.58 12.90 8.93
C ASP A 186 13.25 14.25 8.71
N GLU A 187 12.77 15.07 7.78
CA GLU A 187 13.35 16.40 7.59
C GLU A 187 13.11 17.32 8.81
N ALA A 188 11.91 17.28 9.40
CA ALA A 188 11.59 18.11 10.56
C ALA A 188 12.31 17.64 11.83
N VAL A 189 12.35 16.32 12.10
CA VAL A 189 13.01 15.74 13.27
C VAL A 189 14.53 15.86 13.13
N THR A 190 15.10 15.64 11.95
CA THR A 190 16.55 15.83 11.72
C THR A 190 16.93 17.30 11.91
N SER A 191 16.13 18.23 11.42
CA SER A 191 16.29 19.68 11.65
C SER A 191 16.25 20.05 13.14
N VAL A 192 15.29 19.51 13.88
CA VAL A 192 15.11 19.78 15.32
C VAL A 192 16.26 19.17 16.14
N LEU A 193 16.64 17.91 15.87
CA LEU A 193 17.76 17.25 16.54
C LEU A 193 19.08 17.97 16.29
N LEU A 194 19.35 18.40 15.06
CA LEU A 194 20.57 19.12 14.70
C LEU A 194 20.68 20.45 15.46
N LYS A 195 19.57 21.16 15.65
CA LYS A 195 19.52 22.39 16.48
C LYS A 195 19.88 22.11 17.94
N TYR A 196 19.35 21.05 18.55
CA TYR A 196 19.68 20.71 19.93
C TYR A 196 21.14 20.28 20.10
N ILE A 197 21.70 19.57 19.13
CA ILE A 197 23.12 19.20 19.13
C ILE A 197 24.00 20.47 19.10
N LEU A 198 23.70 21.44 18.25
CA LEU A 198 24.46 22.70 18.16
C LEU A 198 24.39 23.51 19.47
N ILE A 199 23.22 23.59 20.11
CA ILE A 199 23.05 24.24 21.42
C ILE A 199 23.89 23.52 22.48
N GLY A 200 23.86 22.19 22.52
CA GLY A 200 24.65 21.38 23.45
C GLY A 200 26.16 21.61 23.30
N VAL A 201 26.66 21.66 22.06
CA VAL A 201 28.08 21.95 21.78
C VAL A 201 28.45 23.37 22.23
N ALA A 202 27.60 24.37 22.00
CA ALA A 202 27.85 25.74 22.43
C ALA A 202 27.96 25.85 23.97
N ILE A 203 27.07 25.18 24.71
CA ILE A 203 27.11 25.13 26.18
C ILE A 203 28.40 24.46 26.67
N LEU A 204 28.80 23.35 26.05
CA LEU A 204 30.03 22.64 26.40
C LEU A 204 31.28 23.53 26.23
N VAL A 205 31.36 24.29 25.14
CA VAL A 205 32.45 25.24 24.91
C VAL A 205 32.51 26.31 25.99
N VAL A 206 31.36 26.88 26.39
CA VAL A 206 31.29 27.87 27.47
C VAL A 206 31.79 27.28 28.79
N ILE A 207 31.39 26.06 29.13
CA ILE A 207 31.84 25.36 30.34
C ILE A 207 33.37 25.17 30.32
N ILE A 208 33.94 24.73 29.19
CA ILE A 208 35.39 24.54 29.04
C ILE A 208 36.13 25.88 29.24
N VAL A 209 35.65 26.98 28.64
CA VAL A 209 36.25 28.31 28.81
C VAL A 209 36.22 28.76 30.26
N LEU A 210 35.08 28.56 30.95
CA LEU A 210 34.95 28.88 32.38
C LEU A 210 35.92 28.06 33.24
N ILE A 211 36.05 26.75 32.99
CA ILE A 211 36.99 25.87 33.70
C ILE A 211 38.43 26.37 33.49
N VAL A 212 38.83 26.67 32.25
CA VAL A 212 40.18 27.20 31.95
C VAL A 212 40.43 28.53 32.68
N PHE A 213 39.43 29.41 32.74
CA PHE A 213 39.53 30.69 33.43
C PHE A 213 39.68 30.50 34.95
N LEU A 214 38.91 29.59 35.55
CA LEU A 214 39.00 29.25 36.97
C LEU A 214 40.38 28.65 37.31
N VAL A 215 40.88 27.71 36.51
CA VAL A 215 42.22 27.12 36.70
C VAL A 215 43.33 28.18 36.60
N LYS A 216 43.24 29.09 35.63
CA LYS A 216 44.20 30.20 35.51
C LYS A 216 44.16 31.15 36.71
N ARG A 217 42.98 31.43 37.25
CA ARG A 217 42.81 32.29 38.43
C ARG A 217 43.38 31.63 39.69
N CYS A 218 43.13 30.33 39.89
CA CYS A 218 43.68 29.58 41.01
C CYS A 218 45.21 29.46 40.98
N ARG A 219 45.85 29.45 39.80
CA ARG A 219 47.32 29.43 39.68
C ARG A 219 48.00 30.77 39.98
N LYS A 220 47.27 31.88 40.02
CA LYS A 220 47.83 33.22 40.29
C LYS A 220 47.79 33.62 41.78
N HIS A 221 47.08 32.86 42.60
CA HIS A 221 47.07 32.99 44.05
C HIS A 221 47.95 31.89 44.67
#